data_AF-A0A940BT40-F1
#
_entry.id   AF-A0A940BT40-F1
#
_cell.length_a   1.000
_cell.length_b   1.000
_cell.length_c   1.000
_cell.angle_alpha   90.00
_cell.angle_beta   90.00
_cell.angle_gamma   90.00
#
_symmetry.space_group_name_H-M   'P 1'
#
loop_
_entity.id
_entity.type
_entity.pdbx_description
1 polymer ?
#
loop_
_entity_poly.entity_id
_entity_poly.type
_entity_poly.pdbx_seq_one_letter_code
_entity_poly.pdbx_strand_id
1 'polypeptide(L)'
;MKVWARIRKDNKTIAQHTVEIAEKRAEDVENWADPIGELCRELNLSRPVILGKHVRDLNAFSHTAFRPGDFMEKVDFDRLEIELF
;
A
#
# COMPACT_ATOMS: atom_id res chain seq x y z
N MET A 1 11.97 -8.23 -2.52
CA MET A 1 10.70 -8.51 -3.23
C MET A 1 10.14 -7.21 -3.78
N LYS A 2 9.15 -7.26 -4.68
CA LYS A 2 8.53 -6.04 -5.20
C LYS A 2 7.23 -5.76 -4.46
N VAL A 3 7.02 -4.49 -4.15
CA VAL A 3 5.79 -3.97 -3.56
C VAL A 3 5.18 -3.01 -4.56
N TRP A 4 4.03 -3.38 -5.10
CA TRP A 4 3.31 -2.58 -6.07
C TRP A 4 2.09 -1.94 -5.44
N ALA A 5 1.91 -0.66 -5.71
CA ALA A 5 0.73 0.09 -5.32
C ALA A 5 -0.05 0.54 -6.55
N ARG A 6 -1.37 0.50 -6.46
CA ARG A 6 -2.26 1.13 -7.43
C ARG A 6 -3.40 1.90 -6.77
N ILE A 7 -3.68 3.09 -7.29
CA ILE A 7 -4.83 3.90 -6.88
C ILE A 7 -6.03 3.53 -7.75
N ARG A 8 -7.13 3.14 -7.10
CA ARG A 8 -8.40 2.79 -7.74
C ARG A 8 -9.42 3.89 -7.53
N LYS A 9 -10.03 4.37 -8.62
CA LYS A 9 -11.15 5.31 -8.62
C LYS A 9 -12.13 4.91 -9.73
N ASP A 10 -13.41 4.77 -9.40
CA ASP A 10 -14.47 4.38 -10.32
C ASP A 10 -14.14 3.11 -11.11
N ASN A 11 -13.62 2.08 -10.42
CA ASN A 11 -13.14 0.83 -11.01
C ASN A 11 -12.04 0.99 -12.08
N LYS A 12 -11.31 2.11 -12.09
CA LYS A 12 -10.15 2.34 -12.95
C LYS A 12 -8.89 2.55 -12.11
N THR A 13 -7.75 2.15 -12.66
CA THR A 13 -6.44 2.46 -12.08
C THR A 13 -6.02 3.82 -12.60
N ILE A 14 -5.86 4.80 -11.71
CA ILE A 14 -5.51 6.18 -12.11
C ILE A 14 -4.02 6.49 -11.93
N ALA A 15 -3.34 5.77 -11.04
CA ALA A 15 -1.90 5.83 -10.85
C ALA A 15 -1.40 4.52 -10.24
N GLN A 16 -0.13 4.21 -10.45
CA GLN A 16 0.52 3.03 -9.90
C GLN A 16 2.02 3.22 -9.80
N HIS A 17 2.66 2.55 -8.85
CA HIS A 17 4.10 2.58 -8.68
C HIS A 17 4.60 1.28 -8.05
N THR A 18 5.86 0.92 -8.30
CA THR A 18 6.49 -0.27 -7.73
C THR A 18 7.80 0.11 -7.07
N VAL A 19 8.01 -0.37 -5.86
CA VAL A 19 9.30 -0.29 -5.16
C VAL A 19 9.86 -1.68 -4.94
N GLU A 20 11.17 -1.78 -4.80
CA GLU A 20 11.87 -3.02 -4.49
C GLU A 20 12.45 -2.95 -3.08
N ILE A 21 12.17 -3.97 -2.27
CA ILE A 21 12.68 -4.10 -0.90
C ILE A 21 13.62 -5.29 -0.77
N ALA A 22 14.50 -5.26 0.24
CA ALA A 22 15.53 -6.28 0.44
C ALA A 22 14.93 -7.62 0.91
N GLU A 23 13.86 -7.55 1.69
CA GLU A 23 13.16 -8.69 2.26
C GLU A 23 12.58 -9.57 1.14
N LYS A 24 12.52 -10.88 1.40
CA LYS A 24 12.03 -11.86 0.42
C LYS A 24 10.62 -12.35 0.73
N ARG A 25 10.14 -12.13 1.96
CA ARG A 25 8.81 -12.52 2.42
C ARG A 25 8.20 -11.36 3.20
N ALA A 26 6.87 -11.26 3.14
CA ALA A 26 6.10 -10.26 3.87
C ALA A 26 6.34 -10.33 5.40
N GLU A 27 6.48 -11.55 5.92
CA GLU A 27 6.72 -11.85 7.34
C GLU A 27 8.08 -11.32 7.84
N ASP A 28 9.05 -11.15 6.93
CA ASP A 28 10.39 -10.65 7.26
C ASP A 28 10.41 -9.10 7.33
N VAL A 29 9.34 -8.42 6.90
CA VAL A 29 9.26 -6.96 6.90
C VAL A 29 8.87 -6.46 8.29
N GLU A 30 9.87 -5.97 9.03
CA GLU A 30 9.65 -5.41 10.39
C GLU A 30 8.78 -4.14 10.36
N ASN A 31 8.92 -3.33 9.31
CA ASN A 31 8.31 -2.01 9.26
C ASN A 31 7.71 -1.67 7.87
N TRP A 32 6.43 -1.98 7.68
CA TRP A 32 5.69 -1.65 6.45
C TRP A 32 5.56 -0.14 6.18
N ALA A 33 5.85 0.69 7.18
CA ALA A 33 5.92 2.16 7.07
C ALA A 33 6.77 2.66 5.90
N ASP A 34 7.92 2.03 5.70
CA ASP A 34 8.98 2.56 4.85
C ASP A 34 8.63 2.31 3.38
N PRO A 35 8.36 1.06 2.92
CA PRO A 35 7.95 0.84 1.53
C PRO A 35 6.61 1.49 1.20
N ILE A 36 5.64 1.49 2.11
CA ILE A 36 4.34 2.15 1.86
C ILE A 36 4.53 3.67 1.81
N GLY A 37 5.39 4.24 2.66
CA GLY A 37 5.73 5.65 2.64
C GLY A 37 6.40 6.07 1.33
N GLU A 38 7.33 5.26 0.82
CA GLU A 38 7.96 5.49 -0.48
C GLU A 38 6.95 5.45 -1.63
N LEU A 39 6.07 4.44 -1.65
CA LEU A 39 4.98 4.35 -2.63
C LEU A 39 4.05 5.56 -2.57
N CYS A 40 3.68 6.01 -1.37
CA CYS A 40 2.85 7.20 -1.20
C CYS A 40 3.55 8.46 -1.71
N ARG A 41 4.86 8.61 -1.46
CA ARG A 41 5.66 9.74 -1.96
C ARG A 41 5.65 9.78 -3.49
N GLU A 42 5.91 8.66 -4.15
CA GLU A 42 5.92 8.56 -5.62
C GLU A 42 4.53 8.74 -6.24
N LEU A 43 3.48 8.34 -5.53
CA LEU A 43 2.09 8.52 -5.94
C LEU A 43 1.48 9.88 -5.54
N ASN A 44 2.27 10.76 -4.93
CA ASN A 44 1.81 12.06 -4.39
C ASN A 44 0.60 11.92 -3.44
N LEU A 45 0.68 10.98 -2.50
CA LEU A 45 -0.33 10.68 -1.49
C LEU A 45 0.19 10.98 -0.09
N SER A 46 -0.71 11.39 0.81
CA SER A 46 -0.46 11.31 2.24
C SER A 46 -0.37 9.83 2.66
N ARG A 47 0.42 9.55 3.70
CA ARG A 47 0.66 8.18 4.15
C ARG A 47 -0.56 7.67 4.95
N PRO A 48 -1.09 6.47 4.65
CA PRO A 48 -2.21 5.90 5.40
C PRO A 48 -1.79 5.39 6.78
N VAL A 49 -2.76 5.25 7.66
CA VAL A 49 -2.64 4.56 8.95
C VAL A 49 -2.58 3.05 8.70
N ILE A 50 -1.42 2.46 9.02
CA ILE A 50 -1.21 1.02 8.90
C ILE A 50 -1.68 0.33 10.18
N LEU A 51 -2.90 -0.18 10.14
CA LEU A 51 -3.45 -1.08 11.17
C LEU A 51 -2.95 -2.53 11.00
N GLY A 52 -2.99 -3.29 12.09
CA GLY A 52 -2.63 -4.71 12.09
C GLY A 52 -3.46 -5.59 11.13
N LYS A 53 -4.64 -5.14 10.71
CA LYS A 53 -5.42 -5.82 9.65
C LYS A 53 -4.63 -5.88 8.34
N HIS A 54 -4.00 -4.79 7.94
CA HIS A 54 -3.29 -4.70 6.67
C HIS A 54 -2.04 -5.57 6.65
N VAL A 55 -1.31 -5.60 7.78
CA VAL A 55 -0.13 -6.47 7.93
C VAL A 55 -0.53 -7.93 7.86
N ARG A 56 -1.63 -8.32 8.52
CA ARG A 56 -2.16 -9.69 8.40
C ARG A 56 -2.56 -10.04 6.97
N ASP A 57 -3.20 -9.12 6.26
CA ASP A 57 -3.61 -9.35 4.87
C ASP A 57 -2.40 -9.48 3.94
N LEU A 58 -1.36 -8.66 4.12
CA LEU A 58 -0.10 -8.76 3.38
C LEU A 58 0.60 -10.10 3.61
N ASN A 59 0.64 -10.57 4.86
CA ASN A 59 1.26 -11.86 5.19
C ASN A 59 0.45 -13.06 4.66
N ALA A 60 -0.88 -12.99 4.74
CA ALA A 60 -1.75 -14.12 4.38
C ALA A 60 -2.08 -14.18 2.88
N PHE A 61 -2.20 -13.03 2.22
CA PHE A 61 -2.75 -12.92 0.86
C PHE A 61 -1.84 -12.17 -0.10
N SER A 62 -0.67 -11.71 0.34
CA SER A 62 0.23 -10.86 -0.47
C SER A 62 -0.47 -9.60 -1.00
N HIS A 63 -1.57 -9.17 -0.35
CA HIS A 63 -2.41 -8.08 -0.81
C HIS A 63 -3.08 -7.38 0.37
N THR A 64 -3.16 -6.05 0.33
CA THR A 64 -4.01 -5.28 1.23
C THR A 64 -4.58 -4.04 0.53
N ALA A 65 -5.62 -3.44 1.09
CA ALA A 65 -6.20 -2.21 0.57
C ALA A 65 -6.45 -1.19 1.68
N PHE A 66 -6.10 0.05 1.40
CA PHE A 66 -6.41 1.22 2.22
C PHE A 66 -7.60 1.97 1.62
N ARG A 67 -8.63 2.20 2.41
CA ARG A 67 -9.81 2.98 2.07
C ARG A 67 -9.60 4.45 2.48
N PRO A 68 -10.45 5.39 2.02
CA PRO A 68 -10.34 6.80 2.42
C PRO A 68 -10.26 7.03 3.93
N GLY A 69 -10.96 6.21 4.73
CA GLY A 69 -10.93 6.31 6.19
C GLY A 69 -9.63 5.86 6.84
N ASP A 70 -8.72 5.21 6.10
CA ASP A 70 -7.37 4.90 6.59
C ASP A 70 -6.41 6.10 6.41
N PHE A 71 -6.83 7.20 5.78
CA PHE A 71 -6.02 8.41 5.61
C PHE A 71 -6.48 9.52 6.57
N MET A 72 -5.51 10.27 7.12
CA MET A 72 -5.80 11.43 7.97
C MET A 72 -6.34 12.63 7.19
N GLU A 73 -5.97 12.72 5.91
CA GLU A 73 -6.41 13.76 4.99
C GLU A 73 -7.47 13.22 4.03
N LYS A 74 -8.33 14.10 3.54
CA LYS A 74 -9.34 13.72 2.54
C LYS A 74 -8.65 13.36 1.23
N VAL A 75 -8.92 12.15 0.75
CA VAL A 75 -8.46 11.63 -0.54
C VAL A 75 -9.61 11.53 -1.54
N ASP A 76 -9.29 11.63 -2.83
CA ASP A 76 -10.26 11.60 -3.94
C ASP A 76 -10.10 10.32 -4.80
N PHE A 77 -10.12 9.17 -4.14
CA PHE A 77 -10.08 7.83 -4.73
C PHE A 77 -10.82 6.81 -3.84
N ASP A 78 -11.14 5.63 -4.38
CA ASP A 78 -11.91 4.60 -3.66
C ASP A 78 -11.04 3.75 -2.74
N ARG A 79 -9.82 3.44 -3.19
CA ARG A 79 -8.81 2.71 -2.42
C ARG A 79 -7.41 2.75 -3.04
N LEU A 80 -6.41 2.65 -2.19
CA LEU A 80 -5.03 2.33 -2.54
C LEU A 80 -4.82 0.83 -2.27
N GLU A 81 -4.57 0.05 -3.32
CA GLU A 81 -4.28 -1.38 -3.22
C GLU A 81 -2.77 -1.61 -3.26
N ILE A 82 -2.28 -2.50 -2.40
CA ILE A 82 -0.89 -2.94 -2.33
C ILE A 82 -0.85 -4.44 -2.62
N GLU A 83 0.05 -4.86 -3.51
CA GLU A 83 0.31 -6.27 -3.87
C GLU A 83 1.81 -6.57 -3.79
N LEU A 84 2.12 -7.80 -3.38
CA LEU A 84 3.47 -8.31 -3.20
C LEU A 84 3.77 -9.39 -4.25
N PHE A 85 4.92 -9.30 -4.93
CA PHE A 85 5.37 -10.32 -5.91
C PHE A 85 6.89 -10.34 -6.13
#